data_AF-A0A967UIP8-F1
#
_entry.id   AF-A0A967UIP8-F1
#
_cell.length_a   1.000
_cell.length_b   1.000
_cell.length_c   1.000
_cell.angle_alpha   90.00
_cell.angle_beta   90.00
_cell.angle_gamma   90.00
#
_symmetry.space_group_name_H-M   'P 1'
#
loop_
_entity.id
_entity.type
_entity.pdbx_description
1 polymer ?
#
loop_
_entity_poly.entity_id
_entity_poly.type
_entity_poly.pdbx_seq_one_letter_code
_entity_poly.pdbx_strand_id
1 'polypeptide(L)'
;MRMMMAGPGQTGLPKTITIFFYAYFLLHWLTGIFMFREKIGFAFADVTRYYLGDPEMFINPRSFQGLLEVTHFHLFAMGLFFVVFSHLL
;
A
#
# COMPACT_ATOMS: atom_id res chain seq x y z
N MET A 1 -8.76 27.25 -33.42
CA MET A 1 -8.25 27.74 -32.13
C MET A 1 -7.41 26.61 -31.52
N ARG A 2 -6.08 26.69 -31.64
CA ARG A 2 -5.15 25.63 -31.20
C ARG A 2 -4.97 25.78 -29.70
N MET A 3 -5.65 24.96 -28.89
CA MET A 3 -5.30 24.82 -27.48
C MET A 3 -3.85 24.35 -27.42
N MET A 4 -2.97 25.28 -27.06
CA MET A 4 -1.61 24.95 -26.65
C MET A 4 -1.76 24.20 -25.33
N MET A 5 -1.69 22.86 -25.40
CA MET A 5 -1.32 22.01 -24.27
C MET A 5 0.09 22.43 -23.85
N ALA A 6 0.21 23.53 -23.11
CA ALA A 6 1.41 23.78 -22.33
C ALA A 6 1.42 22.70 -21.24
N GLY A 7 2.24 21.67 -21.44
CA GLY A 7 2.54 20.68 -20.40
C GLY A 7 2.94 21.40 -19.11
N PRO A 8 2.73 20.77 -17.94
CA PRO A 8 2.85 21.44 -16.65
C PRO A 8 4.16 22.22 -16.59
N GLY A 9 4.03 23.55 -16.48
CA GLY A 9 5.16 24.46 -16.57
C GLY A 9 6.27 24.06 -15.60
N GLN A 10 7.51 24.29 -16.02
CA GLN A 10 8.77 24.10 -15.29
C GLN A 10 8.85 24.95 -14.00
N THR A 11 7.85 24.86 -13.14
CA THR A 11 7.76 25.49 -11.84
C THR A 11 8.30 24.51 -10.80
N GLY A 12 9.05 24.98 -9.80
CA GLY A 12 9.65 24.11 -8.80
C GLY A 12 8.63 23.38 -7.90
N LEU A 13 7.39 23.88 -7.84
CA LEU A 13 6.36 23.40 -6.92
C LEU A 13 5.81 22.00 -7.31
N PRO A 14 5.33 21.73 -8.55
CA PRO A 14 4.92 20.40 -8.96
C PRO A 14 6.03 19.36 -8.79
N LYS A 15 7.27 19.69 -9.18
CA LYS A 15 8.43 18.79 -9.02
C LYS A 15 8.66 18.41 -7.56
N THR A 16 8.58 19.39 -6.65
CA THR A 16 8.72 19.16 -5.21
C THR A 16 7.61 18.24 -4.68
N ILE A 17 6.35 18.50 -5.04
CA ILE A 17 5.20 17.67 -4.64
C ILE A 17 5.39 16.23 -5.11
N THR A 18 5.78 16.03 -6.36
CA THR A 18 6.04 14.70 -6.93
C THR A 18 7.15 13.97 -6.17
N ILE A 19 8.26 14.64 -5.82
CA ILE A 19 9.35 14.04 -5.02
C ILE A 19 8.85 13.63 -3.63
N PHE A 20 8.10 14.50 -2.94
CA PHE A 20 7.53 14.17 -1.63
C PHE A 20 6.59 12.97 -1.70
N PHE A 21 5.76 12.89 -2.73
CA PHE A 21 4.86 11.76 -2.96
C PHE A 21 5.64 10.45 -3.14
N TYR A 22 6.68 10.43 -3.97
CA TYR A 22 7.53 9.23 -4.14
C TYR A 22 8.28 8.85 -2.86
N ALA A 23 8.79 9.82 -2.11
CA ALA A 23 9.45 9.57 -0.83
C ALA A 23 8.48 8.95 0.19
N TYR A 24 7.26 9.48 0.29
CA TYR A 24 6.20 8.92 1.12
C TYR A 24 5.83 7.49 0.68
N PHE A 25 5.74 7.25 -0.62
CA PHE A 25 5.45 5.92 -1.16
C PHE A 25 6.53 4.89 -0.80
N LEU A 26 7.81 5.26 -0.93
CA LEU A 26 8.91 4.40 -0.50
C LEU A 26 8.85 4.11 1.00
N LEU A 27 8.57 5.13 1.82
CA LEU A 27 8.42 4.95 3.26
C LEU A 27 7.26 4.01 3.59
N HIS A 28 6.11 4.17 2.93
CA HIS A 28 4.95 3.30 3.08
C HIS A 28 5.28 1.83 2.76
N TRP A 29 6.06 1.59 1.71
CA TRP A 29 6.51 0.25 1.36
C TRP A 29 7.49 -0.32 2.39
N LEU A 30 8.47 0.46 2.81
CA LEU A 30 9.47 0.03 3.82
C LEU A 30 8.80 -0.32 5.15
N THR A 31 7.87 0.52 5.63
CA THR A 31 7.12 0.23 6.84
C THR A 31 6.20 -0.97 6.66
N GLY A 32 5.57 -1.13 5.50
CA GLY A 32 4.76 -2.31 5.18
C GLY A 32 5.56 -3.61 5.22
N ILE A 33 6.73 -3.65 4.59
CA ILE A 33 7.64 -4.82 4.62
C ILE A 33 8.09 -5.12 6.06
N PHE A 34 8.47 -4.09 6.81
CA PHE A 34 8.89 -4.25 8.20
C PHE A 34 7.75 -4.80 9.07
N MET A 35 6.55 -4.24 8.95
CA MET A 35 5.36 -4.74 9.66
C MET A 35 5.00 -6.17 9.26
N PHE A 36 5.14 -6.53 7.97
CA PHE A 36 4.90 -7.89 7.51
C PHE A 36 5.87 -8.89 8.15
N ARG A 37 7.15 -8.52 8.24
CA ARG A 37 8.16 -9.35 8.91
C ARG A 37 7.85 -9.56 10.39
N GLU A 38 7.53 -8.48 11.11
CA GLU A 38 7.30 -8.53 12.56
C GLU A 38 5.98 -9.23 12.92
N LYS A 39 4.94 -9.08 12.08
CA LYS A 39 3.59 -9.59 12.39
C LYS A 39 3.35 -11.01 11.86
N ILE A 40 3.86 -11.29 10.66
CA ILE A 40 3.63 -12.56 9.97
C ILE A 40 4.97 -13.28 9.89
N GLY A 41 5.92 -12.76 9.12
CA GLY A 41 7.17 -13.44 8.77
C GLY A 41 7.18 -13.86 7.31
N PHE A 42 8.38 -14.09 6.76
CA PHE A 42 8.56 -14.41 5.34
C PHE A 42 8.53 -15.92 5.05
N ALA A 43 8.56 -16.77 6.07
CA ALA A 43 8.51 -18.21 5.85
C ALA A 43 7.06 -18.68 5.63
N PHE A 44 6.89 -19.70 4.78
CA PHE A 44 5.58 -20.28 4.53
C PHE A 44 4.88 -20.76 5.82
N ALA A 45 5.64 -21.38 6.72
CA ALA A 45 5.13 -21.84 8.02
C ALA A 45 4.54 -20.69 8.86
N ASP A 46 5.16 -19.51 8.81
CA ASP A 46 4.70 -18.34 9.53
C ASP A 46 3.37 -17.83 8.98
N VAL A 47 3.23 -17.80 7.65
CA VAL A 47 1.99 -17.43 6.98
C VAL A 47 0.87 -18.39 7.37
N THR A 48 1.10 -19.71 7.27
CA THR A 48 0.08 -20.70 7.65
C THR A 48 -0.36 -20.55 9.11
N ARG A 49 0.60 -20.34 10.01
CA ARG A 49 0.36 -20.17 11.44
C ARG A 49 -0.42 -18.89 11.75
N TYR A 50 -0.12 -17.79 11.06
CA TYR A 50 -0.82 -16.53 11.22
C TYR A 50 -2.30 -16.60 10.76
N TYR A 51 -2.59 -17.34 9.69
CA TYR A 51 -3.95 -17.44 9.14
C TYR A 51 -4.80 -18.53 9.80
N LEU A 52 -4.22 -19.72 10.04
CA LEU A 52 -4.91 -20.86 10.64
C LEU A 52 -4.95 -20.80 12.18
N GLY A 53 -4.17 -19.88 12.77
CA GLY A 53 -4.02 -19.79 14.21
C GLY A 53 -3.03 -20.81 14.76
N ASP A 54 -2.73 -20.66 16.05
CA ASP A 54 -1.80 -21.51 16.78
C ASP A 54 -2.26 -21.58 18.25
N PRO A 55 -2.72 -22.75 18.72
CA PRO A 55 -3.13 -22.93 20.10
C PRO A 55 -1.99 -22.70 21.12
N GLU A 56 -0.74 -23.00 20.76
CA GLU A 56 0.41 -22.87 21.66
C GLU A 56 0.81 -21.40 21.86
N MET A 57 0.54 -20.57 20.85
CA MET A 57 0.76 -19.11 20.90
C MET A 57 -0.52 -18.31 21.18
N PHE A 58 -1.63 -18.98 21.51
CA PHE A 58 -2.94 -18.36 21.76
C PHE A 58 -3.44 -17.47 20.61
N ILE A 59 -3.13 -17.84 19.36
CA ILE A 59 -3.54 -17.11 18.16
C ILE A 59 -4.80 -17.75 17.59
N ASN A 60 -5.87 -16.95 17.48
CA ASN A 60 -7.10 -17.39 16.84
C ASN A 60 -6.97 -17.36 15.30
N PRO A 61 -7.59 -18.34 14.60
CA PRO A 61 -7.69 -18.30 13.14
C PRO A 61 -8.39 -17.03 12.66
N ARG A 62 -7.99 -16.53 11.48
CA ARG A 62 -8.64 -15.38 10.86
C ARG A 62 -9.95 -15.80 10.21
N SER A 63 -11.03 -15.08 10.52
CA SER A 63 -12.32 -15.30 9.88
C SER A 63 -12.31 -14.78 8.44
N PHE A 64 -13.01 -15.48 7.55
CA PHE A 64 -13.15 -15.06 6.16
C PHE A 64 -13.81 -13.67 6.03
N GLN A 65 -14.83 -13.39 6.84
CA GLN A 65 -15.49 -12.09 6.88
C GLN A 65 -14.50 -10.98 7.25
N GLY A 66 -13.67 -11.17 8.27
CA GLY A 66 -12.68 -10.17 8.66
C GLY A 66 -11.62 -9.93 7.58
N LEU A 67 -11.23 -10.99 6.87
CA LEU A 67 -10.33 -10.85 5.72
C LEU A 67 -10.99 -10.08 4.58
N LEU A 68 -12.27 -10.34 4.29
CA LEU A 68 -13.02 -9.61 3.27
C LEU A 68 -13.18 -8.14 3.61
N GLU A 69 -13.54 -7.81 4.85
CA GLU A 69 -13.69 -6.41 5.30
C GLU A 69 -12.39 -5.63 5.09
N VAL A 70 -11.26 -6.20 5.54
CA VAL A 70 -9.94 -5.56 5.35
C VAL A 70 -9.60 -5.43 3.87
N THR A 71 -9.78 -6.50 3.09
CA THR A 71 -9.43 -6.53 1.67
C THR A 71 -10.27 -5.56 0.86
N HIS A 72 -11.57 -5.44 1.12
CA HIS A 72 -12.48 -4.55 0.41
C HIS A 72 -12.04 -3.09 0.48
N PHE A 73 -11.76 -2.58 1.68
CA PHE A 73 -11.29 -1.22 1.85
C PHE A 73 -9.89 -1.00 1.27
N HIS A 74 -9.00 -1.99 1.40
CA HIS A 74 -7.65 -1.90 0.82
C HIS A 74 -7.69 -1.85 -0.72
N LEU A 75 -8.51 -2.67 -1.36
CA LEU A 75 -8.66 -2.67 -2.82
C LEU A 75 -9.16 -1.31 -3.33
N PHE A 76 -10.14 -0.72 -2.64
CA PHE A 76 -10.62 0.62 -2.98
C PHE A 76 -9.52 1.68 -2.83
N ALA A 77 -8.79 1.68 -1.69
CA ALA A 77 -7.71 2.61 -1.43
C ALA A 77 -6.55 2.46 -2.45
N MET A 78 -6.19 1.24 -2.82
CA MET A 78 -5.17 0.96 -3.84
C MET A 78 -5.59 1.45 -5.22
N GLY A 79 -6.87 1.33 -5.57
CA GLY A 79 -7.42 1.90 -6.82
C GLY A 79 -7.23 3.42 -6.89
N LEU A 80 -7.59 4.13 -5.81
CA LEU A 80 -7.38 5.57 -5.72
C LEU A 80 -5.89 5.94 -5.79
N PHE A 81 -5.04 5.16 -5.10
CA PHE A 81 -3.60 5.33 -5.13
C PHE A 81 -3.04 5.26 -6.56
N PHE A 82 -3.44 4.26 -7.36
CA PHE A 82 -2.97 4.13 -8.76
C PHE A 82 -3.45 5.26 -9.66
N VAL A 83 -4.67 5.77 -9.47
CA VAL A 83 -5.18 6.92 -10.24
C VAL A 83 -4.34 8.17 -9.96
N VAL A 84 -4.07 8.45 -8.69
CA VAL A 84 -3.22 9.60 -8.29
C VAL A 84 -1.79 9.43 -8.80
N PHE A 85 -1.23 8.23 -8.66
CA PHE A 85 0.11 7.90 -9.15
C PHE A 85 0.22 8.13 -10.67
N SER A 86 -0.77 7.68 -11.43
CA SER A 86 -0.79 7.82 -12.89
C SER A 86 -0.98 9.25 -13.36
N HIS A 87 -1.65 10.09 -12.58
CA HIS A 87 -1.85 11.51 -12.89
C HIS A 87 -0.58 12.36 -12.60
N LEU A 88 0.30 11.89 -11.71
CA LEU A 88 1.54 12.59 -11.35
C LEU A 88 2.74 12.23 -12.25
N LEU A 89 2.59 11.21 -13.10
CA LEU A 89 3.55 10.80 -14.14
C LEU A 89 3.28 11.54 -15.46
#